data_AF-A0A849X5N7-F1
#
_entry.id   AF-A0A849X5N7-F1
#
_cell.length_a   1.000
_cell.length_b   1.000
_cell.length_c   1.000
_cell.angle_alpha   90.00
_cell.angle_beta   90.00
_cell.angle_gamma   90.00
#
_symmetry.space_group_name_H-M   'P 1'
#
loop_
_entity.id
_entity.type
_entity.pdbx_description
1 polymer ?
#
loop_
_entity_poly.entity_id
_entity_poly.type
_entity_poly.pdbx_seq_one_letter_code
_entity_poly.pdbx_strand_id
1 'polypeptide(L)'
;MWFLALRHLLSRKRQSVLIFLGITLGTTAFVAISGMMIGFQEYIVNQLVNNDAHIRISRREQRITEETVKPALFGDHELVRWQTPPSGRRDSPNIEHVGGWMERLDANPMVASYAPQLVRNGIVNRGDVSVSVRIIGTDPVLTLQEPTATEPVFVDADASGDGVTLSGLTLSTGWTTTEDWLLETDGQQWWVTGSRSGRQGETAAIGTPYRTENHELAFTLEGSASSGDAVTLSTLTGVVEHDLGAIPLCLTRVPGQPLALVGTWDDQAETGALVLWDLSAQAEVGRID
;
A
#
# COMPACT_ATOMS: atom_id res chain seq x y z
N MET A 1 11.33 50.14 19.82
CA MET A 1 11.01 49.96 18.38
C MET A 1 9.57 49.45 18.16
N TRP A 2 9.13 48.35 18.78
CA TRP A 2 7.75 47.80 18.69
C TRP A 2 6.63 48.82 18.92
N PHE A 3 6.76 49.69 19.93
CA PHE A 3 5.73 50.66 20.30
C PHE A 3 5.43 51.70 19.20
N LEU A 4 6.45 52.10 18.43
CA LEU A 4 6.26 53.00 17.28
C LEU A 4 5.54 52.29 16.13
N ALA A 5 5.87 51.03 15.86
CA ALA A 5 5.22 50.24 14.81
C ALA A 5 3.73 50.03 15.08
N LEU A 6 3.36 49.70 16.34
CA LEU A 6 1.97 49.52 16.76
C LEU A 6 1.17 50.84 16.63
N ARG A 7 1.79 51.96 17.03
CA ARG A 7 1.19 53.30 16.87
C ARG A 7 1.00 53.67 15.39
N HIS A 8 1.93 53.31 14.52
CA HIS A 8 1.80 53.54 13.08
C HIS A 8 0.68 52.68 12.44
N LEU A 9 0.59 51.39 12.78
CA LEU A 9 -0.52 50.51 12.39
C LEU A 9 -1.88 51.09 12.83
N LEU A 10 -1.98 51.56 14.07
CA LEU A 10 -3.21 52.15 14.62
C LEU A 10 -3.55 53.54 14.04
N SER A 11 -2.58 54.25 13.47
CA SER A 11 -2.80 55.55 12.83
C SER A 11 -3.44 55.46 11.44
N ARG A 12 -3.17 54.38 10.68
CA ARG A 12 -3.65 54.17 9.31
C ARG A 12 -4.63 52.99 9.22
N LYS A 13 -5.63 52.98 10.10
CA LYS A 13 -6.58 51.87 10.31
C LYS A 13 -7.15 51.29 9.02
N ARG A 14 -7.59 52.11 8.06
CA ARG A 14 -8.18 51.63 6.79
C ARG A 14 -7.19 50.84 5.93
N GLN A 15 -5.95 51.32 5.81
CA GLN A 15 -4.91 50.67 5.02
C GLN A 15 -4.44 49.37 5.69
N SER A 16 -4.24 49.41 7.01
CA SER A 16 -3.83 48.24 7.79
C SER A 16 -4.89 47.13 7.78
N VAL A 17 -6.17 47.48 7.91
CA VAL A 17 -7.27 46.50 7.81
C VAL A 17 -7.37 45.90 6.42
N LEU A 18 -7.20 46.70 5.36
CA LEU A 18 -7.26 46.20 3.98
C LEU A 18 -6.12 45.20 3.70
N ILE A 19 -4.89 45.52 4.13
CA ILE A 19 -3.73 44.64 3.99
C ILE A 19 -3.93 43.36 4.81
N PHE A 20 -4.38 43.49 6.07
CA PHE A 20 -4.64 42.35 6.93
C PHE A 20 -5.72 41.41 6.36
N LEU A 21 -6.79 41.97 5.80
CA LEU A 21 -7.85 41.21 5.15
C LEU A 21 -7.31 40.43 3.93
N GLY A 22 -6.47 41.07 3.10
CA GLY A 22 -5.86 40.41 1.95
C GLY A 22 -4.97 39.23 2.35
N ILE A 23 -4.12 39.42 3.36
CA ILE A 23 -3.24 38.37 3.87
C ILE A 23 -4.06 37.24 4.49
N THR A 24 -5.01 37.55 5.38
CA THR A 24 -5.83 36.52 6.04
C THR A 24 -6.65 35.71 5.05
N LEU A 25 -7.28 36.35 4.06
CA LEU A 25 -8.09 35.67 3.06
C LEU A 25 -7.20 34.79 2.15
N GLY A 26 -6.03 35.28 1.75
CA GLY A 26 -5.06 34.51 0.97
C GLY A 26 -4.50 33.30 1.73
N THR A 27 -4.08 33.50 2.98
CA THR A 27 -3.57 32.42 3.83
C THR A 27 -4.67 31.39 4.14
N THR A 28 -5.90 31.83 4.41
CA THR A 28 -7.02 30.90 4.68
C THR A 28 -7.33 30.05 3.46
N ALA A 29 -7.39 30.65 2.26
CA ALA A 29 -7.61 29.90 1.03
C ALA A 29 -6.47 28.91 0.75
N PHE A 30 -5.23 29.34 0.96
CA PHE A 30 -4.05 28.48 0.79
C PHE A 30 -4.10 27.27 1.74
N VAL A 31 -4.32 27.50 3.04
CA VAL A 31 -4.39 26.41 4.04
C VAL A 31 -5.55 25.46 3.73
N ALA A 32 -6.72 25.98 3.33
CA ALA A 32 -7.88 25.16 2.99
C ALA A 32 -7.62 24.25 1.79
N ILE A 33 -7.02 24.78 0.71
CA ILE A 33 -6.70 24.00 -0.49
C ILE A 33 -5.61 22.97 -0.18
N SER A 34 -4.57 23.35 0.55
CA SER A 34 -3.49 22.44 0.94
C SER A 34 -4.01 21.29 1.81
N GLY A 35 -4.88 21.57 2.78
CA GLY A 35 -5.52 20.53 3.60
C GLY A 35 -6.41 19.59 2.77
N MET A 36 -7.17 20.13 1.82
CA MET A 36 -7.98 19.32 0.91
C MET A 36 -7.12 18.42 0.01
N MET A 37 -5.99 18.93 -0.49
CA MET A 37 -5.07 18.19 -1.33
C MET A 37 -4.42 17.03 -0.57
N ILE A 38 -3.98 17.24 0.68
CA ILE A 38 -3.44 16.18 1.54
C ILE A 38 -4.53 15.12 1.82
N GLY A 39 -5.74 15.54 2.18
CA GLY A 39 -6.84 14.60 2.42
C GLY A 39 -7.23 13.80 1.16
N PHE A 40 -7.17 14.42 -0.02
CA PHE A 40 -7.44 13.74 -1.28
C PHE A 40 -6.33 12.75 -1.65
N GLN A 41 -5.08 13.07 -1.35
CA GLN A 41 -3.96 12.14 -1.50
C GLN A 41 -4.15 10.91 -0.61
N GLU A 42 -4.43 11.10 0.68
CA GLU A 42 -4.71 9.99 1.61
C GLU A 42 -5.92 9.15 1.14
N TYR A 43 -6.97 9.80 0.67
CA TYR A 43 -8.13 9.13 0.09
C TYR A 43 -7.79 8.28 -1.14
N ILE A 44 -7.03 8.84 -2.10
CA ILE A 44 -6.63 8.11 -3.31
C ILE A 44 -5.74 6.92 -2.95
N VAL A 45 -4.76 7.12 -2.06
CA VAL A 45 -3.88 6.06 -1.59
C VAL A 45 -4.69 4.92 -0.99
N ASN A 46 -5.59 5.22 -0.05
CA ASN A 46 -6.42 4.20 0.58
C ASN A 46 -7.32 3.47 -0.43
N GLN A 47 -7.82 4.17 -1.44
CA GLN A 47 -8.70 3.56 -2.43
C GLN A 47 -7.95 2.72 -3.48
N LEU A 48 -6.71 3.08 -3.82
CA LEU A 48 -5.95 2.43 -4.90
C LEU A 48 -4.96 1.38 -4.39
N VAL A 49 -4.27 1.65 -3.28
CA VAL A 49 -3.23 0.76 -2.75
C VAL A 49 -3.86 -0.30 -1.86
N ASN A 50 -4.79 0.09 -0.98
CA ASN A 50 -5.26 -0.80 0.09
C ASN A 50 -6.47 -1.66 -0.31
N ASN A 51 -7.14 -1.31 -1.40
CA ASN A 51 -8.42 -1.91 -1.78
C ASN A 51 -8.40 -2.54 -3.19
N ASP A 52 -7.27 -2.48 -3.90
CA ASP A 52 -7.14 -3.17 -5.18
C ASP A 52 -6.29 -4.45 -5.03
N ALA A 53 -6.63 -5.46 -5.83
CA ALA A 53 -5.87 -6.69 -5.83
C ALA A 53 -4.52 -6.48 -6.54
N HIS A 54 -3.41 -6.80 -5.87
CA HIS A 54 -2.07 -6.71 -6.47
C HIS A 54 -1.94 -7.54 -7.77
N ILE A 55 -2.70 -8.64 -7.89
CA ILE A 55 -2.70 -9.51 -9.07
C ILE A 55 -4.15 -9.79 -9.48
N ARG A 56 -4.50 -9.40 -10.71
CA ARG A 56 -5.82 -9.69 -11.30
C ARG A 56 -5.72 -10.74 -12.39
N ILE A 57 -6.24 -11.94 -12.10
CA ILE A 57 -6.36 -13.01 -13.09
C ILE A 57 -7.61 -12.75 -13.93
N SER A 58 -7.44 -12.61 -15.25
CA SER A 58 -8.54 -12.45 -16.20
C SER A 58 -8.28 -13.29 -17.45
N ARG A 59 -9.35 -13.65 -18.16
CA ARG A 59 -9.21 -14.41 -19.40
C ARG A 59 -8.56 -13.53 -20.47
N ARG A 60 -7.54 -14.07 -21.15
CA ARG A 60 -6.98 -13.45 -22.34
C ARG A 60 -8.02 -13.43 -23.46
N GLU A 61 -8.32 -12.25 -23.99
CA GLU A 61 -9.15 -12.13 -25.19
C GLU A 61 -8.42 -12.77 -26.39
N GLN A 62 -8.95 -13.90 -26.86
CA GLN A 62 -8.49 -14.51 -28.11
C GLN A 62 -9.36 -14.01 -29.27
N ARG A 63 -8.73 -13.23 -30.16
CA ARG A 63 -9.30 -12.93 -31.46
C ARG A 63 -9.22 -14.17 -32.33
N ILE A 64 -10.31 -14.48 -33.02
CA ILE A 64 -10.34 -15.52 -34.02
C ILE A 64 -9.68 -14.94 -35.27
N THR A 65 -8.46 -15.38 -35.54
CA THR A 65 -7.71 -15.06 -36.76
C THR A 65 -7.50 -16.31 -37.61
N GLU A 66 -7.15 -16.12 -38.88
CA GLU A 66 -6.85 -17.19 -39.82
C GLU A 66 -5.83 -18.20 -39.26
N GLU A 67 -4.80 -17.70 -38.57
CA GLU A 67 -3.75 -18.49 -37.93
C GLU A 67 -4.27 -19.35 -36.77
N THR A 68 -5.31 -18.90 -36.07
CA THR A 68 -5.88 -19.64 -34.93
C THR A 68 -6.81 -20.76 -35.40
N VAL A 69 -7.49 -20.58 -36.53
CA VAL A 69 -8.50 -21.51 -37.06
C VAL A 69 -7.90 -22.55 -37.99
N LYS A 70 -6.87 -22.17 -38.77
CA LYS A 70 -6.25 -23.03 -39.78
C LYS A 70 -5.79 -24.38 -39.21
N PRO A 71 -5.00 -24.46 -38.11
CA PRO A 71 -4.57 -25.74 -37.56
C PRO A 71 -5.73 -26.62 -37.10
N ALA A 72 -6.80 -26.01 -36.58
CA ALA A 72 -7.94 -26.73 -36.02
C ALA A 72 -8.84 -27.38 -37.08
N LEU A 73 -8.91 -26.82 -38.29
CA LEU A 73 -9.76 -27.33 -39.37
C LEU A 73 -8.99 -28.11 -40.45
N PHE A 74 -7.74 -27.71 -40.72
CA PHE A 74 -6.99 -28.18 -41.89
C PHE A 74 -5.57 -28.68 -41.55
N GLY A 75 -5.15 -28.61 -40.27
CA GLY A 75 -3.79 -28.95 -39.86
C GLY A 75 -2.72 -27.94 -40.30
N ASP A 76 -1.46 -28.19 -39.92
CA ASP A 76 -0.38 -27.21 -40.07
C ASP A 76 0.21 -27.13 -41.49
N HIS A 77 0.04 -28.17 -42.31
CA HIS A 77 0.78 -28.35 -43.56
C HIS A 77 0.00 -28.00 -44.84
N GLU A 78 -1.27 -27.59 -44.72
CA GLU A 78 -2.07 -27.22 -45.88
C GLU A 78 -2.01 -25.72 -46.16
N LEU A 79 -1.98 -25.33 -47.45
CA LEU A 79 -2.00 -23.93 -47.86
C LEU A 79 -3.46 -23.51 -48.11
N VAL A 80 -4.07 -22.93 -47.07
CA VAL A 80 -5.49 -22.56 -47.07
C VAL A 80 -5.64 -21.11 -47.55
N ARG A 81 -6.48 -20.90 -48.58
CA ARG A 81 -6.89 -19.56 -49.02
C ARG A 81 -8.35 -19.33 -48.66
N TRP A 82 -8.59 -18.42 -47.73
CA TRP A 82 -9.94 -18.06 -47.30
C TRP A 82 -10.65 -17.21 -48.36
N GLN A 83 -11.85 -17.60 -48.78
CA GLN A 83 -12.73 -16.74 -49.59
C GLN A 83 -13.40 -15.66 -48.74
N THR A 84 -13.66 -15.97 -47.47
CA THR A 84 -14.05 -15.02 -46.43
C THR A 84 -13.31 -15.43 -45.17
N PRO A 85 -12.37 -14.61 -44.66
CA PRO A 85 -11.56 -15.01 -43.53
C PRO A 85 -12.41 -15.11 -42.26
N PRO A 86 -12.21 -16.15 -41.43
CA PRO A 86 -12.86 -16.25 -40.14
C PRO A 86 -12.41 -15.06 -39.30
N SER A 87 -13.38 -14.26 -38.90
CA SER A 87 -13.18 -13.11 -38.03
C SER A 87 -14.24 -13.15 -36.95
N GLY A 88 -13.80 -12.91 -35.72
CA GLY A 88 -14.67 -12.98 -34.56
C GLY A 88 -13.91 -12.89 -33.26
N ARG A 89 -14.65 -12.87 -32.15
CA ARG A 89 -14.11 -12.95 -30.80
C ARG A 89 -14.77 -14.13 -30.11
N ARG A 90 -14.00 -14.90 -29.33
CA ARG A 90 -14.62 -15.83 -28.37
C ARG A 90 -15.14 -14.99 -27.20
N ASP A 91 -16.42 -14.62 -27.27
CA ASP A 91 -17.06 -13.62 -26.40
C ASP A 91 -17.51 -14.16 -25.03
N SER A 92 -16.67 -14.93 -24.34
CA SER A 92 -16.92 -15.18 -22.91
C SER A 92 -15.84 -14.53 -22.06
N PRO A 93 -16.13 -13.38 -21.41
CA PRO A 93 -15.21 -12.74 -20.47
C PRO A 93 -15.04 -13.56 -19.18
N ASN A 94 -15.74 -14.69 -19.04
CA ASN A 94 -15.67 -15.53 -17.86
C ASN A 94 -14.42 -16.41 -17.89
N ILE A 95 -13.81 -16.60 -16.72
CA ILE A 95 -12.75 -17.58 -16.50
C ILE A 95 -13.38 -18.98 -16.56
N GLU A 96 -12.81 -19.86 -17.38
CA GLU A 96 -13.23 -21.26 -17.45
C GLU A 96 -12.59 -22.06 -16.32
N HIS A 97 -13.32 -23.04 -15.78
CA HIS A 97 -12.84 -23.97 -14.75
C HIS A 97 -12.31 -23.28 -13.47
N VAL A 98 -13.13 -22.40 -12.88
CA VAL A 98 -12.79 -21.65 -11.65
C VAL A 98 -12.36 -22.58 -10.50
N GLY A 99 -13.00 -23.74 -10.34
CA GLY A 99 -12.65 -24.74 -9.32
C GLY A 99 -11.17 -25.12 -9.33
N GLY A 100 -10.64 -25.55 -10.49
CA GLY A 100 -9.22 -25.92 -10.59
C GLY A 100 -8.26 -24.73 -10.46
N TRP A 101 -8.72 -23.49 -10.68
CA TRP A 101 -7.91 -22.30 -10.33
C TRP A 101 -7.83 -22.11 -8.83
N MET A 102 -8.94 -22.28 -8.09
CA MET A 102 -8.96 -22.18 -6.63
C MET A 102 -8.04 -23.22 -6.01
N GLU A 103 -8.13 -24.49 -6.43
CA GLU A 103 -7.25 -25.57 -5.95
C GLU A 103 -5.76 -25.26 -6.20
N ARG A 104 -5.42 -24.65 -7.33
CA ARG A 104 -4.04 -24.25 -7.65
C ARG A 104 -3.55 -23.08 -6.81
N LEU A 105 -4.44 -22.15 -6.45
CA LEU A 105 -4.11 -21.02 -5.61
C LEU A 105 -3.96 -21.47 -4.15
N ASP A 106 -4.84 -22.35 -3.67
CA ASP A 106 -4.77 -22.97 -2.33
C ASP A 106 -3.48 -23.78 -2.15
N ALA A 107 -3.04 -24.49 -3.19
CA ALA A 107 -1.83 -25.32 -3.13
C ALA A 107 -0.52 -24.52 -3.17
N ASN A 108 -0.57 -23.21 -3.43
CA ASN A 108 0.63 -22.38 -3.60
C ASN A 108 0.97 -21.61 -2.31
N PRO A 109 2.07 -21.94 -1.62
CA PRO A 109 2.43 -21.29 -0.36
C PRO A 109 2.78 -19.79 -0.51
N MET A 110 3.00 -19.29 -1.73
CA MET A 110 3.23 -17.87 -1.98
C MET A 110 1.94 -17.05 -2.12
N VAL A 111 0.77 -17.69 -2.15
CA VAL A 111 -0.52 -17.01 -2.28
C VAL A 111 -1.10 -16.82 -0.88
N ALA A 112 -0.99 -15.62 -0.33
CA ALA A 112 -1.51 -15.30 0.99
C ALA A 112 -3.05 -15.39 1.06
N SER A 113 -3.74 -14.88 0.04
CA SER A 113 -5.19 -15.00 -0.11
C SER A 113 -5.65 -14.68 -1.53
N TYR A 114 -6.85 -15.11 -1.92
CA TYR A 114 -7.48 -14.75 -3.19
C TYR A 114 -9.00 -14.64 -3.05
N ALA A 115 -9.63 -13.71 -3.78
CA ALA A 115 -11.09 -13.53 -3.77
C ALA A 115 -11.67 -13.67 -5.19
N PRO A 116 -12.54 -14.66 -5.45
CA PRO A 116 -13.22 -14.75 -6.74
C PRO A 116 -14.27 -13.64 -6.87
N GLN A 117 -14.23 -12.89 -7.97
CA GLN A 117 -15.16 -11.80 -8.23
C GLN A 117 -16.08 -12.09 -9.41
N LEU A 118 -17.38 -11.91 -9.21
CA LEU A 118 -18.40 -11.92 -10.24
C LEU A 118 -18.87 -10.49 -10.52
N VAL A 119 -18.53 -9.98 -11.70
CA VAL A 119 -18.91 -8.62 -12.12
C VAL A 119 -20.02 -8.67 -13.16
N ARG A 120 -21.11 -7.94 -12.92
CA ARG A 120 -22.22 -7.76 -13.89
C ARG A 120 -22.69 -6.31 -13.89
N ASN A 121 -23.09 -5.81 -15.06
CA ASN A 121 -23.74 -4.51 -15.15
C ASN A 121 -25.26 -4.73 -15.11
N GLY A 122 -25.98 -3.86 -14.41
CA GLY A 122 -27.43 -3.92 -14.27
C GLY A 122 -28.05 -2.52 -14.25
N ILE A 123 -29.37 -2.46 -14.26
CA ILE A 123 -30.11 -1.22 -14.08
C ILE A 123 -30.95 -1.40 -12.81
N VAL A 124 -30.80 -0.46 -11.88
CA VAL A 124 -31.61 -0.42 -10.66
C VAL A 124 -32.66 0.67 -10.82
N ASN A 125 -33.91 0.27 -10.61
CA ASN A 125 -35.06 1.17 -10.64
C ASN A 125 -35.58 1.35 -9.22
N ARG A 126 -35.79 2.60 -8.80
CA ARG A 126 -36.48 2.94 -7.55
C ARG A 126 -37.46 4.09 -7.82
N GLY A 127 -38.76 3.76 -7.89
CA GLY A 127 -39.78 4.70 -8.35
C GLY A 127 -39.54 5.07 -9.81
N ASP A 128 -39.57 6.37 -10.12
CA ASP A 128 -39.34 6.91 -11.47
C ASP A 128 -37.86 7.13 -11.81
N VAL A 129 -36.94 6.77 -10.91
CA VAL A 129 -35.49 6.93 -11.11
C VAL A 129 -34.87 5.60 -11.52
N SER A 130 -34.21 5.60 -12.68
CA SER A 130 -33.48 4.46 -13.25
C SER A 130 -32.00 4.80 -13.39
N VAL A 131 -31.13 3.98 -12.81
CA VAL A 131 -29.68 4.19 -12.82
C VAL A 131 -28.96 2.91 -13.21
N SER A 132 -28.02 3.02 -14.14
CA SER A 132 -27.10 1.93 -14.48
C SER A 132 -26.09 1.73 -13.35
N VAL A 133 -26.01 0.52 -12.83
CA VAL A 133 -25.10 0.13 -11.74
C VAL A 133 -24.19 -1.02 -12.16
N ARG A 134 -23.04 -1.11 -11.51
CA ARG A 134 -22.15 -2.28 -11.58
C ARG A 134 -22.31 -3.09 -10.30
N ILE A 135 -22.74 -4.34 -10.45
CA ILE A 135 -22.92 -5.31 -9.38
C ILE A 135 -21.66 -6.17 -9.31
N ILE A 136 -21.06 -6.26 -8.13
CA ILE A 136 -19.87 -7.06 -7.86
C ILE A 136 -20.22 -8.03 -6.73
N GLY A 137 -20.21 -9.32 -7.03
CA GLY A 137 -20.28 -10.38 -6.03
C GLY A 137 -18.87 -10.85 -5.70
N THR A 138 -18.52 -10.90 -4.41
CA THR A 138 -17.23 -11.41 -3.92
C THR A 138 -17.47 -12.19 -2.64
N ASP A 139 -16.61 -13.15 -2.33
CA ASP A 139 -16.59 -13.79 -1.01
C ASP A 139 -15.82 -12.86 -0.04
N PRO A 140 -16.46 -12.33 1.02
CA PRO A 140 -15.83 -11.39 1.93
C PRO A 140 -14.77 -12.02 2.83
N VAL A 141 -14.78 -13.35 3.02
CA VAL A 141 -13.90 -14.03 4.01
C VAL A 141 -12.44 -14.12 3.53
N LEU A 142 -12.19 -13.96 2.24
CA LEU A 142 -10.86 -14.16 1.63
C LEU A 142 -10.13 -12.86 1.28
N THR A 143 -10.55 -11.72 1.82
CA THR A 143 -10.01 -10.42 1.39
C THR A 143 -9.37 -9.69 2.57
N LEU A 144 -8.08 -9.36 2.39
CA LEU A 144 -7.16 -8.63 3.28
C LEU A 144 -6.42 -9.50 4.30
N GLN A 145 -5.12 -9.71 4.05
CA GLN A 145 -4.17 -9.89 5.14
C GLN A 145 -4.08 -8.52 5.83
N GLU A 146 -4.91 -8.32 6.86
CA GLU A 146 -4.77 -7.14 7.69
C GLU A 146 -3.42 -7.23 8.41
N PRO A 147 -2.62 -6.15 8.41
CA PRO A 147 -1.43 -6.12 9.24
C PRO A 147 -1.86 -6.39 10.69
N THR A 148 -1.09 -7.23 11.37
CA THR A 148 -1.30 -7.57 12.78
C THR A 148 -0.15 -7.01 13.60
N ALA A 149 -0.45 -6.62 14.84
CA ALA A 149 0.56 -6.29 15.82
C ALA A 149 0.48 -7.28 16.98
N THR A 150 1.64 -7.58 17.55
CA THR A 150 1.73 -8.21 18.87
C THR A 150 1.22 -7.26 19.95
N GLU A 151 0.81 -7.81 21.09
CA GLU A 151 0.44 -6.99 22.23
C GLU A 151 1.65 -6.15 22.68
N PRO A 152 1.50 -4.81 22.84
CA PRO A 152 2.59 -3.96 23.28
C PRO A 152 3.08 -4.32 24.67
N VAL A 153 4.39 -4.49 24.82
CA VAL A 153 5.04 -4.86 26.08
C VAL A 153 5.78 -3.65 26.63
N PHE A 154 5.39 -3.22 27.83
CA PHE A 154 6.12 -2.19 28.57
C PHE A 154 7.29 -2.79 29.35
N VAL A 155 8.42 -2.11 29.31
CA VAL A 155 9.66 -2.45 30.00
C VAL A 155 9.99 -1.27 30.92
N ASP A 156 9.79 -1.49 32.22
CA ASP A 156 10.24 -0.61 33.30
C ASP A 156 11.75 -0.82 33.52
N ALA A 157 12.56 0.15 33.12
CA ALA A 157 14.01 0.02 33.14
C ALA A 157 14.62 0.37 34.49
N ASP A 158 13.96 1.24 35.26
CA ASP A 158 14.46 1.74 36.54
C ASP A 158 13.78 1.11 37.76
N ALA A 159 12.81 0.21 37.52
CA ALA A 159 12.00 -0.46 38.54
C ALA A 159 11.22 0.55 39.42
N SER A 160 10.87 1.71 38.86
CA SER A 160 10.05 2.74 39.51
C SER A 160 8.63 2.25 39.80
N GLY A 161 8.17 1.18 39.13
CA GLY A 161 6.80 0.70 39.20
C GLY A 161 5.84 1.48 38.30
N ASP A 162 6.40 2.21 37.32
CA ASP A 162 5.65 2.90 36.28
C ASP A 162 4.95 1.90 35.33
N GLY A 163 4.06 2.42 34.49
CA GLY A 163 3.27 1.59 33.60
C GLY A 163 2.69 2.41 32.46
N VAL A 164 3.06 2.04 31.24
CA VAL A 164 2.53 2.65 30.02
C VAL A 164 1.82 1.62 29.17
N THR A 165 0.66 2.01 28.67
CA THR A 165 -0.12 1.23 27.70
C THR A 165 -0.31 2.02 26.42
N LEU A 166 -0.27 1.34 25.27
CA LEU A 166 -0.74 1.93 24.02
C LEU A 166 -2.25 1.74 23.91
N SER A 167 -2.98 2.84 23.73
CA SER A 167 -4.40 2.84 23.39
C SER A 167 -4.61 3.28 21.94
N GLY A 168 -5.66 2.74 21.32
CA GLY A 168 -6.03 3.09 19.95
C GLY A 168 -4.97 2.74 18.90
N LEU A 169 -4.19 1.67 19.10
CA LEU A 169 -3.23 1.20 18.10
C LEU A 169 -3.96 0.84 16.81
N THR A 170 -3.67 1.57 15.74
CA THR A 170 -4.16 1.31 14.38
C THR A 170 -3.00 1.10 13.43
N LEU A 171 -3.09 0.06 12.60
CA LEU A 171 -2.12 -0.26 11.56
C LEU A 171 -2.71 0.13 10.21
N SER A 172 -1.90 0.76 9.37
CA SER A 172 -2.32 1.16 8.02
C SER A 172 -1.99 0.05 7.03
N THR A 173 -3.02 -0.66 6.56
CA THR A 173 -2.89 -1.61 5.45
C THR A 173 -2.13 -0.98 4.28
N GLY A 174 -1.21 -1.72 3.65
CA GLY A 174 -0.41 -1.25 2.52
C GLY A 174 0.76 -0.31 2.85
N TRP A 175 0.85 0.19 4.09
CA TRP A 175 1.96 1.03 4.56
C TRP A 175 2.78 0.35 5.65
N THR A 176 2.10 -0.25 6.64
CA THR A 176 2.76 -0.99 7.72
C THR A 176 3.75 -2.00 7.12
N THR A 177 5.00 -1.95 7.55
CA THR A 177 6.00 -2.96 7.19
C THR A 177 6.04 -4.07 8.24
N THR A 178 6.66 -5.20 7.90
CA THR A 178 6.93 -6.25 8.90
C THR A 178 8.21 -5.88 9.66
N GLU A 179 8.06 -5.28 10.83
CA GLU A 179 9.19 -4.82 11.64
C GLU A 179 8.90 -4.77 13.15
N ASP A 180 9.98 -4.65 13.92
CA ASP A 180 9.96 -4.45 15.36
C ASP A 180 10.04 -2.96 15.68
N TRP A 181 9.16 -2.51 16.56
CA TRP A 181 9.06 -1.13 17.00
C TRP A 181 9.50 -1.00 18.44
N LEU A 182 10.39 -0.04 18.67
CA LEU A 182 10.87 0.38 19.97
C LEU A 182 10.46 1.82 20.20
N LEU A 183 9.68 2.04 21.26
CA LEU A 183 9.36 3.35 21.78
C LEU A 183 10.15 3.53 23.06
N GLU A 184 11.07 4.48 23.12
CA GLU A 184 11.94 4.72 24.29
C GLU A 184 11.74 6.15 24.79
N THR A 185 11.64 6.35 26.11
CA THR A 185 11.47 7.69 26.68
C THR A 185 12.74 8.23 27.33
N ASP A 186 12.96 9.53 27.17
CA ASP A 186 13.96 10.27 27.95
C ASP A 186 13.38 10.87 29.26
N GLY A 187 12.11 10.58 29.57
CA GLY A 187 11.36 11.12 30.70
C GLY A 187 10.54 12.37 30.37
N GLN A 188 10.65 12.92 29.16
CA GLN A 188 9.78 14.00 28.66
C GLN A 188 9.08 13.64 27.36
N GLN A 189 9.78 12.97 26.45
CA GLN A 189 9.30 12.62 25.13
C GLN A 189 9.56 11.14 24.84
N TRP A 190 8.82 10.59 23.88
CA TRP A 190 8.95 9.21 23.43
C TRP A 190 9.49 9.18 22.01
N TRP A 191 10.61 8.49 21.84
CA TRP A 191 11.27 8.28 20.56
C TRP A 191 10.80 6.97 19.97
N VAL A 192 10.20 7.03 18.78
CA VAL A 192 9.68 5.87 18.07
C VAL A 192 10.71 5.44 17.02
N THR A 193 11.11 4.17 17.06
CA THR A 193 12.10 3.60 16.14
C THR A 193 11.60 2.26 15.62
N GLY A 194 11.49 2.15 14.30
CA GLY A 194 11.26 0.87 13.62
C GLY A 194 12.59 0.22 13.24
N SER A 195 12.68 -1.12 13.30
CA SER A 195 13.89 -1.85 12.91
C SER A 195 14.21 -1.76 11.41
N ARG A 196 13.23 -1.37 10.59
CA ARG A 196 13.37 -1.10 9.14
C ARG A 196 13.14 0.37 8.82
N SER A 197 12.08 0.96 9.35
CA SER A 197 11.70 2.36 9.09
C SER A 197 12.62 3.35 9.79
N GLY A 198 13.45 2.88 10.72
CA GLY A 198 14.39 3.69 11.46
C GLY A 198 13.70 4.61 12.46
N ARG A 199 14.48 5.54 13.00
CA ARG A 199 14.02 6.50 14.02
C ARG A 199 13.17 7.59 13.36
N GLN A 200 11.95 7.74 13.85
CA GLN A 200 11.03 8.79 13.43
C GLN A 200 11.54 10.15 13.91
N GLY A 201 11.34 11.19 13.12
CA GLY A 201 11.74 12.56 13.43
C GLY A 201 10.82 13.26 14.42
N GLU A 202 9.53 12.92 14.43
CA GLU A 202 8.58 13.40 15.44
C GLU A 202 8.53 12.46 16.67
N THR A 203 8.48 13.05 17.86
CA THR A 203 8.36 12.34 19.13
C THR A 203 6.91 12.20 19.58
N ALA A 204 6.58 11.08 20.20
CA ALA A 204 5.31 10.86 20.86
C ALA A 204 5.31 11.47 22.27
N ALA A 205 4.12 11.76 22.80
CA ALA A 205 3.93 12.25 24.16
C ALA A 205 2.71 11.58 24.80
N ILE A 206 2.77 11.39 26.11
CA ILE A 206 1.67 10.79 26.88
C ILE A 206 0.39 11.62 26.70
N GLY A 207 -0.72 10.94 26.44
CA GLY A 207 -2.06 11.52 26.25
C GLY A 207 -2.26 12.23 24.92
N THR A 208 -1.27 12.25 24.03
CA THR A 208 -1.37 12.88 22.69
C THR A 208 -1.38 11.81 21.61
N PRO A 209 -2.31 11.84 20.65
CA PRO A 209 -2.30 10.92 19.52
C PRO A 209 -1.05 11.15 18.69
N TYR A 210 -0.37 10.05 18.35
CA TYR A 210 0.83 10.02 17.54
C TYR A 210 0.61 9.17 16.29
N ARG A 211 1.27 9.54 15.20
CA ARG A 211 1.34 8.75 13.97
C ARG A 211 2.77 8.80 13.42
N THR A 212 3.27 7.68 12.92
CA THR A 212 4.59 7.61 12.27
C THR A 212 4.62 8.39 10.96
N GLU A 213 5.81 8.80 10.52
CA GLU A 213 6.01 9.64 9.34
C GLU A 213 5.54 8.95 8.06
N ASN A 214 5.80 7.65 7.96
CA ASN A 214 5.35 6.80 6.85
C ASN A 214 3.89 6.33 7.02
N HIS A 215 3.16 6.85 8.01
CA HIS A 215 1.78 6.48 8.33
C HIS A 215 1.56 4.99 8.61
N GLU A 216 2.60 4.25 9.00
CA GLU A 216 2.55 2.81 9.25
C GLU A 216 1.70 2.44 10.47
N LEU A 217 1.75 3.27 11.50
CA LEU A 217 1.04 3.07 12.75
C LEU A 217 0.65 4.38 13.42
N ALA A 218 -0.47 4.34 14.13
CA ALA A 218 -0.93 5.42 14.97
C ALA A 218 -1.43 4.88 16.31
N PHE A 219 -1.18 5.61 17.38
CA PHE A 219 -1.52 5.20 18.75
C PHE A 219 -1.53 6.41 19.70
N THR A 220 -2.01 6.20 20.93
CA THR A 220 -1.84 7.14 22.05
C THR A 220 -1.16 6.41 23.21
N LEU A 221 -0.16 7.03 23.82
CA LEU A 221 0.45 6.50 25.05
C LEU A 221 -0.33 6.97 26.26
N GLU A 222 -0.69 6.06 27.15
CA GLU A 222 -1.39 6.35 28.41
C GLU A 222 -0.61 5.78 29.60
N GLY A 223 -0.50 6.55 30.69
CA GLY A 223 0.18 6.12 31.92
C GLY A 223 1.23 7.10 32.41
N SER A 224 2.21 6.59 33.16
CA SER A 224 3.42 7.31 33.59
C SER A 224 4.66 6.49 33.22
N ALA A 225 5.74 7.18 32.93
CA ALA A 225 7.04 6.57 32.66
C ALA A 225 8.18 7.47 33.12
N SER A 226 9.29 6.83 33.41
CA SER A 226 10.54 7.42 33.84
C SER A 226 11.60 7.27 32.73
N SER A 227 12.68 8.03 32.84
CA SER A 227 13.73 8.08 31.80
C SER A 227 14.37 6.70 31.62
N GLY A 228 14.39 6.18 30.39
CA GLY A 228 14.93 4.88 30.04
C GLY A 228 13.86 3.78 29.90
N ASP A 229 12.60 4.04 30.25
CA ASP A 229 11.52 3.10 30.01
C ASP A 229 11.22 2.93 28.52
N ALA A 230 10.71 1.76 28.16
CA ALA A 230 10.42 1.44 26.78
C ALA A 230 9.10 0.68 26.60
N VAL A 231 8.52 0.81 25.42
CA VAL A 231 7.46 -0.06 24.93
C VAL A 231 7.92 -0.71 23.63
N THR A 232 7.75 -2.02 23.53
CA THR A 232 8.06 -2.77 22.32
C THR A 232 6.82 -3.44 21.74
N LEU A 233 6.74 -3.47 20.42
CA LEU A 233 5.76 -4.25 19.68
C LEU A 233 6.32 -4.66 18.34
N SER A 234 5.91 -5.81 17.84
CA SER A 234 6.21 -6.28 16.48
C SER A 234 4.96 -6.18 15.61
N THR A 235 5.16 -5.74 14.37
CA THR A 235 4.14 -5.68 13.31
C THR A 235 4.43 -6.75 12.26
N LEU A 236 3.37 -7.40 11.77
CA LEU A 236 3.45 -8.46 10.76
C LEU A 236 2.38 -8.25 9.69
N THR A 237 2.81 -8.13 8.44
CA THR A 237 1.92 -7.95 7.29
C THR A 237 1.73 -9.22 6.47
N GLY A 238 2.47 -10.29 6.81
CA GLY A 238 2.50 -11.52 6.02
C GLY A 238 3.30 -11.39 4.71
N VAL A 239 3.85 -10.21 4.43
CA VAL A 239 4.74 -9.96 3.29
C VAL A 239 6.16 -10.36 3.67
N VAL A 240 6.73 -11.31 2.91
CA VAL A 240 8.14 -11.69 3.05
C VAL A 240 8.97 -10.76 2.16
N GLU A 241 9.77 -9.91 2.80
CA GLU A 241 10.69 -8.99 2.13
C GLU A 241 12.11 -9.55 2.14
N HIS A 242 12.80 -9.45 1.01
CA HIS A 242 14.17 -9.88 0.83
C HIS A 242 15.03 -8.72 0.37
N ASP A 243 16.15 -8.51 1.06
CA ASP A 243 17.15 -7.53 0.64
C ASP A 243 17.94 -8.06 -0.55
N LEU A 244 17.91 -7.31 -1.65
CA LEU A 244 18.67 -7.60 -2.87
C LEU A 244 19.95 -6.76 -2.96
N GLY A 245 20.22 -5.91 -1.96
CA GLY A 245 21.36 -5.00 -1.91
C GLY A 245 21.31 -3.87 -2.94
N ALA A 246 20.18 -3.67 -3.64
CA ALA A 246 19.98 -2.67 -4.66
C ALA A 246 18.49 -2.51 -5.02
N ILE A 247 18.14 -1.43 -5.73
CA ILE A 247 16.75 -1.12 -6.11
C ILE A 247 16.31 -2.05 -7.25
N PRO A 248 15.26 -2.88 -7.09
CA PRO A 248 14.77 -3.73 -8.17
C PRO A 248 14.11 -2.87 -9.26
N LEU A 249 14.65 -2.93 -10.48
CA LEU A 249 14.12 -2.25 -11.67
C LEU A 249 13.13 -3.13 -12.45
N CYS A 250 13.38 -4.44 -12.49
CA CYS A 250 12.53 -5.39 -13.18
C CYS A 250 12.63 -6.76 -12.53
N LEU A 251 11.55 -7.52 -12.61
CA LEU A 251 11.49 -8.90 -12.14
C LEU A 251 10.81 -9.75 -13.20
N THR A 252 11.43 -10.88 -13.55
CA THR A 252 10.83 -11.87 -14.44
C THR A 252 11.02 -13.27 -13.86
N ARG A 253 9.99 -14.11 -13.96
CA ARG A 253 10.11 -15.52 -13.54
C ARG A 253 10.72 -16.34 -14.67
N VAL A 254 11.62 -17.26 -14.32
CA VAL A 254 12.17 -18.24 -15.25
C VAL A 254 11.08 -19.28 -15.55
N PRO A 255 10.64 -19.44 -16.81
CA PRO A 255 9.56 -20.37 -17.14
C PRO A 255 9.90 -21.81 -16.73
N GLY A 256 8.98 -22.45 -16.00
CA GLY A 256 9.11 -23.85 -15.59
C GLY A 256 10.12 -24.12 -14.48
N GLN A 257 10.72 -23.09 -13.88
CA GLN A 257 11.65 -23.22 -12.76
C GLN A 257 11.20 -22.33 -11.59
N PRO A 258 11.52 -22.69 -10.33
CA PRO A 258 11.25 -21.85 -9.17
C PRO A 258 12.27 -20.70 -9.06
N LEU A 259 12.68 -20.10 -10.18
CA LEU A 259 13.67 -19.02 -10.20
C LEU A 259 13.04 -17.72 -10.69
N ALA A 260 13.50 -16.61 -10.14
CA ALA A 260 13.25 -15.27 -10.64
C ALA A 260 14.57 -14.60 -11.01
N LEU A 261 14.57 -13.86 -12.11
CA LEU A 261 15.65 -12.98 -12.48
C LEU A 261 15.21 -11.55 -12.14
N VAL A 262 15.98 -10.86 -11.31
CA VAL A 262 15.71 -9.50 -10.86
C VAL A 262 16.82 -8.60 -11.36
N GLY A 263 16.49 -7.61 -12.17
CA GLY A 263 17.42 -6.54 -12.52
C GLY A 263 17.41 -5.51 -11.39
N THR A 264 18.57 -5.21 -10.82
CA THR A 264 18.72 -4.26 -9.72
C THR A 264 19.65 -3.11 -10.10
N TRP A 265 19.50 -1.97 -9.44
CA TRP A 265 20.36 -0.79 -9.60
C TRP A 265 20.76 -0.24 -8.24
N ASP A 266 22.06 -0.13 -8.01
CA ASP A 266 22.64 0.52 -6.84
C ASP A 266 22.93 1.97 -7.19
N ASP A 267 22.27 2.91 -6.50
CA ASP A 267 22.42 4.34 -6.74
C ASP A 267 23.73 4.91 -6.18
N GLN A 268 24.31 4.28 -5.15
CA GLN A 268 25.57 4.70 -4.54
C GLN A 268 26.77 4.19 -5.33
N ALA A 269 26.71 2.94 -5.79
CA ALA A 269 27.77 2.34 -6.60
C ALA A 269 27.67 2.72 -8.09
N GLU A 270 26.53 3.26 -8.53
CA GLU A 270 26.18 3.51 -9.93
C GLU A 270 26.31 2.24 -10.81
N THR A 271 26.00 1.07 -10.24
CA THR A 271 26.09 -0.22 -10.92
C THR A 271 24.73 -0.90 -11.02
N GLY A 272 24.53 -1.64 -12.11
CA GLY A 272 23.38 -2.53 -12.27
C GLY A 272 23.81 -3.98 -12.05
N ALA A 273 22.92 -4.82 -11.54
CA ALA A 273 23.17 -6.25 -11.46
C ALA A 273 21.94 -7.06 -11.89
N LEU A 274 22.17 -8.29 -12.33
CA LEU A 274 21.15 -9.30 -12.51
C LEU A 274 21.27 -10.32 -11.39
N VAL A 275 20.29 -10.32 -10.50
CA VAL A 275 20.17 -11.26 -9.38
C VAL A 275 19.30 -12.43 -9.79
N LEU A 276 19.83 -13.63 -9.69
CA LEU A 276 19.08 -14.88 -9.84
C LEU A 276 18.62 -15.33 -8.44
N TRP A 277 17.31 -15.36 -8.24
CA TRP A 277 16.66 -15.62 -6.98
C TRP A 277 15.90 -16.94 -7.00
N ASP A 278 16.05 -17.79 -5.98
CA ASP A 278 15.25 -19.00 -5.80
C ASP A 278 13.98 -18.67 -5.00
N LEU A 279 12.83 -18.83 -5.65
CA LEU A 279 11.50 -18.58 -5.08
C LEU A 279 11.08 -19.64 -4.05
N SER A 280 11.65 -20.85 -4.10
CA SER A 280 11.37 -21.92 -3.15
C SER A 280 12.29 -21.86 -1.93
N ALA A 281 13.58 -21.61 -2.15
CA ALA A 281 14.55 -21.46 -1.07
C ALA A 281 14.56 -20.07 -0.44
N GLN A 282 13.89 -19.09 -1.07
CA GLN A 282 13.86 -17.70 -0.63
C GLN A 282 15.26 -17.10 -0.45
N ALA A 283 16.16 -17.37 -1.40
CA ALA A 283 17.56 -16.96 -1.34
C ALA A 283 18.14 -16.60 -2.71
N GLU A 284 19.15 -15.73 -2.70
CA GLU A 284 19.96 -15.44 -3.88
C GLU A 284 20.81 -16.66 -4.26
N VAL A 285 20.70 -17.08 -5.52
CA VAL A 285 21.46 -18.20 -6.09
C VAL A 285 22.72 -17.71 -6.80
N GLY A 286 22.65 -16.51 -7.37
CA GLY A 286 23.79 -15.90 -8.04
C GLY A 286 23.50 -14.48 -8.50
N ARG A 287 24.58 -13.74 -8.77
CA ARG A 287 24.55 -12.35 -9.18
C ARG A 287 25.54 -12.12 -10.32
N ILE A 288 25.13 -11.30 -11.28
CA ILE A 288 25.96 -10.85 -12.40
C ILE A 288 25.94 -9.32 -12.38
N ASP A 289 27.08 -8.74 -12.03
CA ASP A 289 27.32 -7.29 -12.03
C ASP A 289 27.71 -6.76 -13.44
#